data_AF-A0A0G4I658-F1
#
_entry.id   AF-A0A0G4I658-F1
#
_cell.length_a   1.000
_cell.length_b   1.000
_cell.length_c   1.000
_cell.angle_alpha   90.00
_cell.angle_beta   90.00
_cell.angle_gamma   90.00
#
_symmetry.space_group_name_H-M   'P 1'
#
loop_
_entity.id
_entity.type
_entity.pdbx_description
1 polymer ?
#
loop_
_entity_poly.entity_id
_entity_poly.type
_entity_poly.pdbx_seq_one_letter_code
_entity_poly.pdbx_strand_id
1 'polypeptide(L)'
;MLRHVAEKAVVAGVRFRKPTVDDGAAITELVRSAGTLEPNTTYAYLLLAFFFSDTCVVAEADGHPPHAGEDAGPPQCRGVDNEKEREETGTCTQSDRTSTAPSSSLLGCALGFRLPRDPSVLFLWQVEVHPSQRQRGLARALVLHLLAQVEEAPLSNASPSLPDRVRESKSNGTAGASNCVNWSNGKEPQTIRLSRLQCTIAPSNVASNRLFDGVARALQGECTKGLVQEGGNKEIRQSMPLIAREHFFLAEHFGDDQHEEELLITIQLSSK
;
A
#
# COMPACT_ATOMS: atom_id res chain seq x y z
N MET A 1 -19.74 6.46 -12.73
CA MET A 1 -19.11 7.79 -12.51
C MET A 1 -17.62 7.70 -12.19
N LEU A 2 -17.20 6.95 -11.15
CA LEU A 2 -15.81 6.88 -10.68
C LEU A 2 -14.81 6.54 -11.79
N ARG A 3 -15.09 5.50 -12.59
CA ARG A 3 -14.28 5.12 -13.75
C ARG A 3 -14.05 6.28 -14.74
N HIS A 4 -15.10 6.98 -15.14
CA HIS A 4 -15.01 8.13 -16.05
C HIS A 4 -14.17 9.28 -15.47
N VAL A 5 -14.27 9.52 -14.15
CA VAL A 5 -13.46 10.54 -13.48
C VAL A 5 -11.99 10.12 -13.43
N ALA A 6 -11.71 8.83 -13.18
CA ALA A 6 -10.36 8.26 -13.19
C ALA A 6 -9.73 8.28 -14.59
N GLU A 7 -10.48 7.92 -15.63
CA GLU A 7 -10.07 7.97 -17.05
C GLU A 7 -9.70 9.40 -17.51
N LYS A 8 -10.26 10.42 -16.85
CA LYS A 8 -9.86 11.83 -17.08
C LYS A 8 -8.69 12.28 -16.22
N ALA A 9 -8.36 11.56 -15.15
CA ALA A 9 -7.27 11.85 -14.25
C ALA A 9 -5.99 11.12 -14.69
N VAL A 10 -5.52 11.43 -15.89
CA VAL A 10 -4.31 10.85 -16.47
C VAL A 10 -3.11 11.78 -16.21
N VAL A 11 -1.97 11.18 -15.90
CA VAL A 11 -0.67 11.86 -15.82
C VAL A 11 0.21 11.26 -16.91
N ALA A 12 0.79 12.10 -17.77
CA ALA A 12 1.59 11.63 -18.89
C ALA A 12 2.84 10.85 -18.42
N GLY A 13 3.09 9.69 -19.02
CA GLY A 13 4.24 8.85 -18.68
C GLY A 13 4.05 8.08 -17.37
N VAL A 14 2.82 7.89 -16.89
CA VAL A 14 2.51 7.21 -15.63
C VAL A 14 1.46 6.12 -15.84
N ARG A 15 1.80 4.92 -15.37
CA ARG A 15 0.90 3.77 -15.30
C ARG A 15 0.44 3.53 -13.87
N PHE A 16 -0.86 3.26 -13.69
CA PHE A 16 -1.46 2.86 -12.42
C PHE A 16 -1.73 1.35 -12.40
N ARG A 17 -1.42 0.68 -11.29
CA ARG A 17 -1.72 -0.75 -11.09
C ARG A 17 -1.89 -1.10 -9.62
N LYS A 18 -2.46 -2.28 -9.35
CA LYS A 18 -2.42 -2.90 -8.02
C LYS A 18 -0.96 -3.17 -7.61
N PRO A 19 -0.62 -2.99 -6.33
CA PRO A 19 0.66 -3.46 -5.83
C PRO A 19 0.69 -4.99 -5.78
N THR A 20 1.89 -5.56 -5.88
CA THR A 20 2.24 -6.96 -5.63
C THR A 20 3.21 -7.03 -4.46
N VAL A 21 3.45 -8.24 -3.94
CA VAL A 21 4.40 -8.44 -2.83
C VAL A 21 5.79 -7.90 -3.18
N ASP A 22 6.21 -7.96 -4.44
CA ASP A 22 7.53 -7.48 -4.86
C ASP A 22 7.68 -5.94 -4.75
N ASP A 23 6.56 -5.20 -4.69
CA ASP A 23 6.60 -3.74 -4.53
C ASP A 23 6.92 -3.29 -3.10
N GLY A 24 6.90 -4.18 -2.10
CA GLY A 24 7.02 -3.76 -0.69
C GLY A 24 8.29 -2.95 -0.41
N ALA A 25 9.42 -3.36 -0.98
CA ALA A 25 10.68 -2.63 -0.85
C ALA A 25 10.65 -1.27 -1.58
N ALA A 26 10.05 -1.22 -2.77
CA ALA A 26 9.91 0.00 -3.56
C ALA A 26 8.96 1.00 -2.90
N ILE A 27 7.88 0.54 -2.25
CA ILE A 27 6.98 1.37 -1.45
C ILE A 27 7.72 1.96 -0.24
N THR A 28 8.51 1.17 0.49
CA THR A 28 9.33 1.68 1.60
C THR A 28 10.26 2.79 1.13
N GLU A 29 10.94 2.59 0.01
CA GLU A 29 11.88 3.59 -0.54
C GLU A 29 11.16 4.85 -1.00
N LEU A 30 9.99 4.71 -1.64
CA LEU A 30 9.13 5.84 -2.02
C LEU A 30 8.72 6.66 -0.81
N VAL A 31 8.24 6.02 0.27
CA VAL A 31 7.80 6.71 1.50
C VAL A 31 8.96 7.46 2.14
N ARG A 32 10.13 6.80 2.24
CA ARG A 32 11.36 7.43 2.74
C ARG A 32 11.78 8.64 1.90
N SER A 33 11.71 8.51 0.58
CA SER A 33 12.06 9.58 -0.37
C SER A 33 11.06 10.73 -0.36
N ALA A 34 9.78 10.47 -0.09
CA ALA A 34 8.77 11.50 0.05
C ALA A 34 9.05 12.36 1.31
N GLY A 35 9.48 11.74 2.41
CA GLY A 35 9.87 12.46 3.63
C GLY A 35 8.72 13.23 4.30
N THR A 36 7.48 12.88 3.95
CA THR A 36 6.24 13.51 4.45
C THR A 36 5.65 12.79 5.66
N LEU A 37 5.89 11.48 5.76
CA LEU A 37 5.47 10.63 6.87
C LEU A 37 6.61 9.70 7.27
N GLU A 38 6.63 9.29 8.54
CA GLU A 38 7.55 8.24 8.97
C GLU A 38 7.21 6.92 8.26
N PRO A 39 8.19 6.23 7.68
CA PRO A 39 7.94 4.96 7.02
C PRO A 39 7.57 3.87 8.04
N ASN A 40 6.56 3.09 7.71
CA ASN A 40 6.33 1.82 8.40
C ASN A 40 7.42 0.81 8.03
N THR A 41 7.48 -0.32 8.76
CA THR A 41 8.33 -1.44 8.33
C THR A 41 7.98 -1.90 6.92
N THR A 42 8.99 -2.32 6.15
CA THR A 42 8.79 -2.94 4.83
C THR A 42 7.79 -4.09 4.87
N TYR A 43 7.77 -4.84 5.96
CA TYR A 43 6.80 -5.91 6.19
C TYR A 43 5.34 -5.44 6.17
N ALA A 44 5.04 -4.26 6.70
CA ALA A 44 3.69 -3.70 6.64
C ALA A 44 3.24 -3.45 5.20
N TYR A 45 4.12 -2.90 4.36
CA TYR A 45 3.85 -2.65 2.95
C TYR A 45 3.69 -3.95 2.14
N LEU A 46 4.49 -4.98 2.42
CA LEU A 46 4.34 -6.32 1.82
C LEU A 46 2.94 -6.89 2.08
N LEU A 47 2.45 -6.77 3.31
CA LEU A 47 1.14 -7.31 3.69
C LEU A 47 -0.02 -6.52 3.12
N LEU A 48 0.11 -5.19 2.99
CA LEU A 48 -0.85 -4.39 2.24
C LEU A 48 -0.91 -4.83 0.78
N ALA A 49 0.24 -5.04 0.15
CA ALA A 49 0.29 -5.52 -1.22
C ALA A 49 -0.21 -6.97 -1.39
N PHE A 50 -0.13 -7.79 -0.35
CA PHE A 50 -0.64 -9.17 -0.39
C PHE A 50 -2.14 -9.25 -0.12
N PHE A 51 -2.62 -8.70 1.00
CA PHE A 51 -4.00 -8.85 1.47
C PHE A 51 -4.94 -7.75 0.99
N PHE A 52 -4.41 -6.58 0.64
CA PHE A 52 -5.20 -5.36 0.38
C PHE A 52 -4.86 -4.74 -0.98
N SER A 53 -4.33 -5.52 -1.92
CA SER A 53 -3.97 -5.03 -3.27
C SER A 53 -5.19 -4.48 -4.03
N ASP A 54 -6.38 -5.03 -3.82
CA ASP A 54 -7.63 -4.52 -4.39
C ASP A 54 -7.99 -3.11 -3.87
N THR A 55 -7.55 -2.77 -2.66
CA THR A 55 -7.77 -1.47 -2.00
C THR A 55 -6.50 -0.60 -1.95
N CYS A 56 -5.52 -0.92 -2.78
CA CYS A 56 -4.29 -0.15 -2.93
C CYS A 56 -3.95 0.08 -4.42
N VAL A 57 -3.21 1.15 -4.71
CA VAL A 57 -2.71 1.43 -6.06
C VAL A 57 -1.30 2.01 -5.99
N VAL A 58 -0.46 1.62 -6.94
CA VAL A 58 0.87 2.19 -7.16
C VAL A 58 0.95 2.82 -8.54
N ALA A 59 1.79 3.84 -8.67
CA ALA A 59 2.10 4.53 -9.91
C ALA A 59 3.56 4.31 -10.27
N GLU A 60 3.82 3.90 -11.51
CA GLU A 60 5.16 3.68 -12.07
C GLU A 60 5.31 4.44 -13.39
N ALA A 61 6.55 4.67 -13.84
CA ALA A 61 6.80 5.31 -15.12
C ALA A 61 6.39 4.37 -16.29
N ASP A 62 5.74 4.92 -17.32
CA ASP A 62 5.39 4.18 -18.52
C ASP A 62 6.65 3.60 -19.18
N GLY A 63 6.62 2.30 -19.50
CA GLY A 63 7.74 1.59 -20.13
C GLY A 63 8.73 0.95 -19.16
N HIS A 64 8.56 1.10 -17.85
CA HIS A 64 9.18 0.18 -16.90
C HIS A 64 8.38 -1.13 -16.90
N PRO A 65 8.98 -2.30 -17.16
CA PRO A 65 8.25 -3.55 -17.07
C PRO A 65 7.71 -3.69 -15.64
N PRO A 66 6.42 -4.07 -15.45
CA PRO A 66 5.98 -4.52 -14.14
C PRO A 66 6.92 -5.65 -13.75
N HIS A 67 7.44 -5.65 -12.51
CA HIS A 67 8.35 -6.66 -11.98
C HIS A 67 8.14 -7.99 -12.70
N ALA A 68 8.94 -8.24 -13.74
CA ALA A 68 8.93 -9.53 -14.37
C ALA A 68 9.36 -10.43 -13.21
N GLY A 69 8.57 -11.45 -12.90
CA GLY A 69 8.99 -12.50 -11.99
C GLY A 69 10.20 -13.15 -12.63
N GLU A 70 11.36 -12.54 -12.47
CA GLU A 70 12.57 -13.00 -13.12
C GLU A 70 13.04 -14.19 -12.32
N ASP A 71 13.16 -15.30 -13.05
CA ASP A 71 14.11 -16.38 -12.86
C ASP A 71 15.57 -15.86 -12.84
N ALA A 72 15.84 -14.77 -12.11
CA ALA A 72 17.13 -14.57 -11.53
C ALA A 72 17.26 -15.66 -10.46
N GLY A 73 17.79 -16.80 -10.88
CA GLY A 73 18.17 -17.87 -9.96
C GLY A 73 18.92 -17.29 -8.77
N PRO A 74 18.90 -17.97 -7.61
CA PRO A 74 19.55 -17.48 -6.39
C PRO A 74 20.95 -16.98 -6.76
N PRO A 75 21.40 -15.83 -6.20
CA PRO A 75 22.70 -15.28 -6.53
C PRO A 75 23.69 -16.42 -6.42
N GLN A 76 24.25 -16.84 -7.56
CA GLN A 76 25.23 -17.92 -7.54
C GLN A 76 26.35 -17.37 -6.69
N CYS A 77 26.45 -17.87 -5.47
CA CYS A 77 27.63 -17.69 -4.64
C CYS A 77 28.78 -18.14 -5.52
N ARG A 78 29.53 -17.19 -6.08
CA ARG A 78 30.79 -17.48 -6.73
C ARG A 78 31.60 -18.16 -5.64
N GLY A 79 31.82 -19.47 -5.81
CA GLY A 79 32.72 -20.21 -4.95
C GLY A 79 34.02 -19.44 -4.89
N VAL A 80 34.32 -18.90 -3.72
CA VAL A 80 35.67 -18.42 -3.44
C VAL A 80 36.43 -19.68 -3.09
N ASP A 81 36.88 -20.38 -4.14
CA ASP A 81 37.98 -21.32 -4.00
C ASP A 81 39.17 -20.47 -3.56
N ASN A 82 39.46 -20.47 -2.26
CA ASN A 82 40.82 -20.48 -1.71
C ASN A 82 40.76 -20.62 -0.19
N GLU A 83 40.98 -21.85 0.24
CA GLU A 83 41.48 -22.16 1.58
C GLU A 83 42.84 -21.47 1.76
N LYS A 84 42.88 -20.33 2.47
CA LYS A 84 43.94 -20.03 3.44
C LYS A 84 43.72 -18.69 4.13
N GLU A 85 44.07 -18.73 5.41
CA GLU A 85 44.36 -17.62 6.32
C GLU A 85 43.22 -17.15 7.24
N ARG A 86 43.45 -17.51 8.50
CA ARG A 86 42.74 -17.23 9.73
C ARG A 86 43.51 -16.11 10.44
N GLU A 87 42.79 -15.34 11.24
CA GLU A 87 43.29 -14.38 12.25
C GLU A 87 43.88 -13.05 11.74
N GLU A 88 43.14 -11.95 11.90
CA GLU A 88 43.37 -10.96 12.96
C GLU A 88 42.39 -9.77 12.83
N THR A 89 42.14 -9.12 13.96
CA THR A 89 41.25 -7.98 14.21
C THR A 89 41.29 -6.87 13.14
N GLY A 90 40.13 -6.46 12.62
CA GLY A 90 40.02 -5.30 11.73
C GLY A 90 38.58 -4.88 11.45
N THR A 91 38.28 -3.64 11.82
CA THR A 91 37.03 -2.91 11.59
C THR A 91 36.49 -3.08 10.17
N CYS A 92 35.25 -3.59 10.03
CA CYS A 92 34.59 -3.69 8.74
C CYS A 92 34.17 -2.30 8.27
N THR A 93 34.97 -1.68 7.40
CA THR A 93 34.58 -0.51 6.63
C THR A 93 33.69 -1.00 5.48
N GLN A 94 32.40 -0.71 5.56
CA GLN A 94 31.44 -1.03 4.50
C GLN A 94 31.72 -0.15 3.28
N SER A 95 32.58 -0.61 2.38
CA SER A 95 32.72 -0.06 1.04
C SER A 95 32.84 -1.20 0.04
N ASP A 96 31.71 -1.83 -0.26
CA ASP A 96 31.42 -2.41 -1.58
C ASP A 96 30.01 -3.01 -1.56
N ARG A 97 29.01 -2.17 -1.84
CA ARG A 97 27.72 -2.62 -2.34
C ARG A 97 27.69 -2.34 -3.84
N THR A 98 28.32 -3.22 -4.61
CA THR A 98 28.14 -3.27 -6.06
C THR A 98 26.71 -3.69 -6.39
N SER A 99 25.90 -2.70 -6.77
CA SER A 99 24.93 -2.76 -7.87
C SER A 99 24.05 -4.01 -7.98
N THR A 100 23.00 -4.08 -7.17
CA THR A 100 21.72 -4.65 -7.62
C THR A 100 20.92 -3.51 -8.24
N ALA A 101 20.42 -3.67 -9.48
CA ALA A 101 19.75 -2.63 -10.25
C ALA A 101 18.70 -1.85 -9.41
N PRO A 102 18.49 -0.54 -9.62
CA PRO A 102 17.44 0.18 -8.93
C PRO A 102 16.10 -0.49 -9.26
N SER A 103 15.51 -1.13 -8.25
CA SER A 103 14.12 -1.58 -8.28
C SER A 103 13.27 -0.44 -8.81
N SER A 104 12.47 -0.70 -9.84
CA SER A 104 11.34 0.12 -10.31
C SER A 104 11.02 1.28 -9.36
N SER A 105 11.48 2.49 -9.69
CA SER A 105 11.20 3.64 -8.84
C SER A 105 9.72 3.98 -8.98
N LEU A 106 8.94 3.59 -7.97
CA LEU A 106 7.54 4.00 -7.89
C LEU A 106 7.48 5.52 -7.80
N LEU A 107 6.58 6.10 -8.59
CA LEU A 107 6.32 7.53 -8.64
C LEU A 107 5.34 7.98 -7.57
N GLY A 108 4.52 7.05 -7.06
CA GLY A 108 3.58 7.30 -5.98
C GLY A 108 2.78 6.06 -5.61
N CYS A 109 2.09 6.12 -4.47
CA CYS A 109 1.17 5.07 -4.01
C CYS A 109 0.00 5.68 -3.23
N ALA A 110 -1.13 4.97 -3.23
CA ALA A 110 -2.25 5.20 -2.34
C ALA A 110 -2.68 3.86 -1.73
N LEU A 111 -2.61 3.76 -0.41
CA LEU A 111 -2.75 2.53 0.35
C LEU A 111 -3.96 2.63 1.27
N GLY A 112 -4.85 1.64 1.23
CA GLY A 112 -6.08 1.66 2.00
C GLY A 112 -6.74 0.30 2.13
N PHE A 113 -7.85 0.29 2.87
CA PHE A 113 -8.64 -0.90 3.13
C PHE A 113 -10.09 -0.51 3.42
N ARG A 114 -11.03 -1.43 3.13
CA ARG A 114 -12.43 -1.25 3.54
C ARG A 114 -12.56 -1.51 5.04
N LEU A 115 -13.39 -0.72 5.74
CA LEU A 115 -13.60 -0.94 7.18
C LEU A 115 -14.32 -2.28 7.42
N PRO A 116 -13.86 -3.15 8.33
CA PRO A 116 -14.48 -4.46 8.57
C PRO A 116 -15.94 -4.38 9.03
N ARG A 117 -16.30 -3.35 9.79
CA ARG A 117 -17.66 -3.14 10.33
C ARG A 117 -18.61 -2.45 9.35
N ASP A 118 -18.06 -1.63 8.45
CA ASP A 118 -18.80 -0.98 7.37
C ASP A 118 -17.98 -1.03 6.08
N PRO A 119 -18.05 -2.16 5.33
CA PRO A 119 -17.24 -2.33 4.13
C PRO A 119 -17.61 -1.35 3.01
N SER A 120 -18.68 -0.57 3.13
CA SER A 120 -18.99 0.52 2.20
C SER A 120 -18.05 1.73 2.34
N VAL A 121 -17.24 1.77 3.41
CA VAL A 121 -16.26 2.82 3.67
C VAL A 121 -14.88 2.35 3.29
N LEU A 122 -14.22 3.08 2.39
CA LEU A 122 -12.79 2.94 2.13
C LEU A 122 -12.01 3.87 3.05
N PHE A 123 -11.18 3.30 3.94
CA PHE A 123 -10.20 4.05 4.71
C PHE A 123 -8.88 4.11 3.93
N LEU A 124 -8.47 5.32 3.60
CA LEU A 124 -7.22 5.62 2.93
C LEU A 124 -6.17 5.98 3.97
N TRP A 125 -5.22 5.07 4.15
CA TRP A 125 -4.24 5.15 5.23
C TRP A 125 -3.04 6.01 4.85
N GLN A 126 -2.47 5.80 3.67
CA GLN A 126 -1.28 6.55 3.26
C GLN A 126 -1.33 6.89 1.77
N VAL A 127 -0.98 8.12 1.42
CA VAL A 127 -0.79 8.56 0.03
C VAL A 127 0.58 9.22 -0.07
N GLU A 128 1.44 8.65 -0.90
CA GLU A 128 2.77 9.18 -1.13
C GLU A 128 3.01 9.47 -2.60
N VAL A 129 3.72 10.56 -2.86
CA VAL A 129 4.16 10.96 -4.19
C VAL A 129 5.63 11.30 -4.14
N HIS A 130 6.39 10.68 -5.04
CA HIS A 130 7.81 10.93 -5.17
C HIS A 130 8.07 12.43 -5.41
N PRO A 131 9.09 13.05 -4.79
CA PRO A 131 9.32 14.50 -4.88
C PRO A 131 9.36 15.04 -6.31
N SER A 132 9.93 14.29 -7.27
CA SER A 132 10.00 14.68 -8.68
C SER A 132 8.64 14.77 -9.40
N GLN A 133 7.58 14.21 -8.80
CA GLN A 133 6.22 14.18 -9.37
C GLN A 133 5.21 15.04 -8.59
N ARG A 134 5.66 15.79 -7.59
CA ARG A 134 4.79 16.71 -6.84
C ARG A 134 4.24 17.81 -7.74
N GLN A 135 3.07 18.33 -7.37
CA GLN A 135 2.36 19.41 -8.08
C GLN A 135 1.98 19.09 -9.53
N ARG A 136 2.08 17.82 -9.97
CA ARG A 136 1.65 17.35 -11.30
C ARG A 136 0.28 16.66 -11.31
N GLY A 137 -0.46 16.74 -10.21
CA GLY A 137 -1.77 16.09 -10.05
C GLY A 137 -1.73 14.58 -9.74
N LEU A 138 -0.54 13.98 -9.57
CA LEU A 138 -0.39 12.54 -9.35
C LEU A 138 -1.13 12.03 -8.10
N ALA A 139 -1.09 12.75 -6.98
CA ALA A 139 -1.81 12.35 -5.76
C ALA A 139 -3.34 12.26 -6.00
N ARG A 140 -3.90 13.22 -6.73
CA ARG A 140 -5.33 13.22 -7.08
C ARG A 140 -5.65 12.07 -8.03
N ALA A 141 -4.78 11.81 -9.01
CA ALA A 141 -4.93 10.68 -9.91
C ALA A 141 -4.92 9.35 -9.14
N LEU A 142 -3.94 9.13 -8.25
CA LEU A 142 -3.85 7.93 -7.41
C LEU A 142 -5.16 7.67 -6.65
N VAL A 143 -5.72 8.67 -5.96
CA VAL A 143 -6.97 8.51 -5.21
C VAL A 143 -8.15 8.18 -6.13
N LEU A 144 -8.25 8.83 -7.30
CA LEU A 144 -9.35 8.58 -8.24
C LEU A 144 -9.26 7.19 -8.90
N HIS A 145 -8.06 6.75 -9.28
CA HIS A 145 -7.80 5.40 -9.80
C HIS A 145 -8.08 4.35 -8.74
N LEU A 146 -7.68 4.58 -7.48
CA LEU A 146 -8.01 3.71 -6.36
C LEU A 146 -9.53 3.55 -6.19
N LEU A 147 -10.29 4.66 -6.17
CA LEU A 147 -11.74 4.60 -6.02
C LEU A 147 -12.41 3.84 -7.17
N ALA A 148 -11.97 4.04 -8.41
CA ALA A 148 -12.46 3.27 -9.55
C ALA A 148 -12.15 1.78 -9.42
N GLN A 149 -10.93 1.43 -8.99
CA GLN A 149 -10.51 0.04 -8.78
C GLN A 149 -11.35 -0.66 -7.71
N VAL A 150 -11.61 0.02 -6.58
CA VAL A 150 -12.33 -0.57 -5.44
C VAL A 150 -13.83 -0.74 -5.72
N GLU A 151 -14.41 0.08 -6.60
CA GLU A 151 -15.80 -0.06 -7.04
C GLU A 151 -15.97 -1.28 -7.96
N GLU A 152 -14.96 -1.60 -8.78
CA GLU A 152 -14.98 -2.75 -9.69
C GLU A 152 -14.53 -4.06 -9.01
N ALA A 153 -13.83 -3.98 -7.88
CA ALA A 153 -13.34 -5.15 -7.16
C ALA A 153 -14.48 -5.84 -6.36
N PRO A 154 -14.75 -7.14 -6.60
CA PRO A 154 -15.58 -7.92 -5.68
C PRO A 154 -14.94 -7.91 -4.29
N LEU A 155 -15.75 -7.95 -3.23
CA LEU A 155 -15.20 -8.18 -1.90
C LEU A 155 -14.51 -9.55 -1.88
N SER A 156 -13.18 -9.55 -1.91
CA SER A 156 -12.42 -10.77 -1.77
C SER A 156 -12.54 -11.24 -0.32
N ASN A 157 -13.39 -12.23 -0.10
CA ASN A 157 -13.39 -13.04 1.11
C ASN A 157 -12.30 -14.12 1.07
N ALA A 158 -11.58 -14.23 -0.05
CA ALA A 158 -10.58 -15.25 -0.27
C ALA A 158 -9.24 -14.77 0.30
N SER A 159 -8.60 -15.61 1.11
CA SER A 159 -7.16 -15.50 1.29
C SER A 159 -6.52 -15.44 -0.09
N PRO A 160 -5.58 -14.50 -0.34
CA PRO A 160 -4.87 -14.47 -1.61
C PRO A 160 -4.28 -15.86 -1.87
N SER A 161 -4.45 -16.38 -3.08
CA SER A 161 -3.72 -17.56 -3.51
C SER A 161 -2.24 -17.28 -3.25
N LEU A 162 -1.58 -18.10 -2.42
CA LEU A 162 -0.13 -18.01 -2.26
C LEU A 162 0.49 -18.06 -3.68
N PRO A 163 1.48 -17.20 -3.98
CA PRO A 163 2.15 -17.24 -5.28
C PRO A 163 2.71 -18.65 -5.53
N ASP A 164 2.65 -19.09 -6.78
CA ASP A 164 2.95 -20.48 -7.19
C ASP A 164 4.31 -20.99 -6.67
N ARG A 165 5.26 -20.09 -6.38
CA ARG A 165 6.57 -20.40 -5.76
C ARG A 165 6.51 -21.18 -4.44
N VAL A 166 5.44 -21.08 -3.65
CA VAL A 166 5.28 -21.87 -2.40
C VAL A 166 4.74 -23.28 -2.69
N ARG A 167 4.18 -23.51 -3.88
CA ARG A 167 3.57 -24.78 -4.27
C ARG A 167 4.59 -25.82 -4.75
N GLU A 168 5.76 -25.38 -5.21
CA GLU A 168 6.75 -26.24 -5.88
C GLU A 168 7.75 -26.96 -4.97
N SER A 169 7.70 -26.79 -3.64
CA SER A 169 8.63 -27.49 -2.73
C SER A 169 8.08 -28.81 -2.16
N LYS A 170 7.08 -29.45 -2.80
CA LYS A 170 6.58 -30.78 -2.40
C LYS A 170 6.38 -31.71 -3.60
N SER A 171 7.45 -32.05 -4.30
CA SER A 171 7.50 -33.28 -5.09
C SER A 171 8.80 -34.04 -4.81
N ASN A 172 8.82 -34.74 -3.67
CA ASN A 172 9.44 -36.06 -3.53
C ASN A 172 9.21 -36.58 -2.10
N GLY A 173 8.09 -37.26 -1.89
CA GLY A 173 7.79 -37.89 -0.61
C GLY A 173 6.34 -38.34 -0.54
N THR A 174 6.12 -39.63 -0.73
CA THR A 174 4.85 -40.34 -0.51
C THR A 174 4.23 -40.04 0.86
N ALA A 175 2.90 -39.96 0.87
CA ALA A 175 1.96 -39.99 2.01
C ALA A 175 1.56 -38.65 2.67
N GLY A 176 0.25 -38.41 2.68
CA GLY A 176 -0.43 -37.41 3.51
C GLY A 176 -1.16 -36.36 2.69
N ALA A 177 -2.39 -36.66 2.27
CA ALA A 177 -3.34 -35.62 1.86
C ALA A 177 -3.65 -34.74 3.08
N SER A 178 -2.82 -33.71 3.30
CA SER A 178 -3.07 -32.70 4.33
C SER A 178 -4.27 -31.87 3.90
N ASN A 179 -5.28 -31.84 4.76
CA ASN A 179 -6.49 -31.04 4.67
C ASN A 179 -6.19 -29.59 4.23
N CYS A 180 -6.28 -29.33 2.92
CA CYS A 180 -6.62 -28.00 2.45
C CYS A 180 -8.09 -27.79 2.82
N VAL A 181 -8.33 -27.08 3.91
CA VAL A 181 -9.66 -26.59 4.24
C VAL A 181 -10.09 -25.69 3.09
N ASN A 182 -10.99 -26.18 2.24
CA ASN A 182 -11.61 -25.38 1.19
C ASN A 182 -12.47 -24.30 1.86
N TRP A 183 -11.94 -23.09 1.97
CA TRP A 183 -12.69 -21.89 2.39
C TRP A 183 -13.56 -21.36 1.24
N SER A 184 -14.19 -22.25 0.48
CA SER A 184 -15.15 -21.89 -0.56
C SER A 184 -16.55 -22.10 -0.01
N ASN A 185 -16.96 -21.28 0.95
CA ASN A 185 -18.38 -21.02 1.11
C ASN A 185 -18.82 -20.28 -0.15
N GLY A 186 -19.51 -21.00 -1.04
CA GLY A 186 -20.01 -20.55 -2.34
C GLY A 186 -21.07 -19.45 -2.26
N LYS A 187 -20.86 -18.42 -1.45
CA LYS A 187 -21.57 -17.16 -1.58
C LYS A 187 -20.93 -16.39 -2.73
N GLU A 188 -21.75 -16.12 -3.74
CA GLU A 188 -21.47 -15.17 -4.81
C GLU A 188 -20.79 -13.92 -4.20
N PRO A 189 -19.68 -13.41 -4.79
CA PRO A 189 -18.99 -12.26 -4.23
C PRO A 189 -19.95 -11.08 -4.14
N GLN A 190 -20.25 -10.64 -2.92
CA GLN A 190 -21.12 -9.49 -2.71
C GLN A 190 -20.36 -8.23 -3.11
N THR A 191 -20.83 -7.55 -4.16
CA THR A 191 -20.32 -6.24 -4.55
C THR A 191 -20.92 -5.19 -3.62
N ILE A 192 -20.22 -4.86 -2.53
CA ILE A 192 -20.60 -3.73 -1.68
C ILE A 192 -20.10 -2.45 -2.35
N ARG A 193 -21.01 -1.59 -2.79
CA ARG A 193 -20.65 -0.28 -3.35
C ARG A 193 -19.99 0.61 -2.31
N LEU A 194 -19.07 1.45 -2.75
CA LEU A 194 -18.50 2.46 -1.87
C LEU A 194 -19.51 3.58 -1.62
N SER A 195 -19.75 3.89 -0.34
CA SER A 195 -20.54 5.03 0.10
C SER A 195 -19.65 6.21 0.50
N ARG A 196 -18.46 5.93 1.05
CA ARG A 196 -17.59 6.95 1.65
C ARG A 196 -16.11 6.63 1.46
N LEU A 197 -15.31 7.68 1.31
CA LEU A 197 -13.87 7.68 1.48
C LEU A 197 -13.52 8.41 2.79
N GLN A 198 -12.69 7.80 3.63
CA GLN A 198 -12.21 8.37 4.89
C GLN A 198 -10.68 8.38 4.95
N CYS A 199 -10.10 9.39 5.58
CA CYS A 199 -8.68 9.43 5.94
C CYS A 199 -8.47 10.40 7.12
N THR A 200 -7.32 10.31 7.78
CA THR A 200 -6.89 11.31 8.76
C THR A 200 -5.80 12.20 8.19
N ILE A 201 -5.83 13.49 8.54
CA ILE A 201 -4.79 14.45 8.16
C ILE A 201 -4.48 15.36 9.34
N ALA A 202 -3.21 15.72 9.52
CA ALA A 202 -2.84 16.80 10.41
C ALA A 202 -3.45 18.13 9.89
N PRO A 203 -3.96 19.00 10.78
CA PRO A 203 -4.49 20.32 10.38
C PRO A 203 -3.48 21.16 9.58
N SER A 204 -2.20 21.06 9.94
CA SER A 204 -1.06 21.71 9.28
C SER A 204 -0.77 21.18 7.86
N ASN A 205 -1.31 20.02 7.47
CA ASN A 205 -1.10 19.44 6.14
C ASN A 205 -2.01 20.08 5.08
N VAL A 206 -1.64 21.30 4.65
CA VAL A 206 -2.37 22.08 3.62
C VAL A 206 -2.43 21.35 2.28
N ALA A 207 -1.41 20.56 1.93
CA ALA A 207 -1.36 19.83 0.67
C ALA A 207 -2.43 18.72 0.61
N SER A 208 -2.52 17.89 1.65
CA SER A 208 -3.55 16.84 1.74
C SER A 208 -4.95 17.44 1.85
N ASN A 209 -5.12 18.52 2.60
CA ASN A 209 -6.38 19.26 2.65
C ASN A 209 -6.88 19.66 1.25
N ARG A 210 -6.01 20.29 0.45
CA ARG A 210 -6.34 20.72 -0.92
C ARG A 210 -6.58 19.54 -1.86
N LEU A 211 -5.83 18.45 -1.68
CA LEU A 211 -6.02 17.20 -2.41
C LEU A 211 -7.45 16.69 -2.23
N PHE A 212 -7.90 16.51 -0.98
CA PHE A 212 -9.22 15.94 -0.70
C PHE A 212 -10.37 16.86 -1.10
N ASP A 213 -10.22 18.18 -0.95
CA ASP A 213 -11.18 19.14 -1.50
C ASP A 213 -11.28 19.02 -3.03
N GLY A 214 -10.14 18.79 -3.71
CA GLY A 214 -10.07 18.58 -5.16
C GLY A 214 -10.66 17.24 -5.62
N VAL A 215 -10.50 16.18 -4.83
CA VAL A 215 -11.12 14.88 -5.06
C VAL A 215 -12.63 14.99 -4.90
N ALA A 216 -13.13 15.58 -3.81
CA ALA A 216 -14.57 15.76 -3.59
C ALA A 216 -15.24 16.55 -4.72
N ARG A 217 -14.62 17.66 -5.16
CA ARG A 217 -15.10 18.42 -6.34
C ARG A 217 -15.14 17.58 -7.62
N ALA A 218 -14.12 16.76 -7.86
CA ALA A 218 -14.08 15.88 -9.03
C ALA A 218 -15.20 14.83 -9.02
N LEU A 219 -15.55 14.37 -7.83
CA LEU A 219 -16.57 13.37 -7.58
C LEU A 219 -17.97 13.95 -7.39
N GLN A 220 -18.12 15.29 -7.48
CA GLN A 220 -19.36 16.00 -7.12
C GLN A 220 -19.90 15.56 -5.74
N GLY A 221 -18.98 15.21 -4.83
CA GLY A 221 -19.28 14.72 -3.49
C GLY A 221 -19.13 15.81 -2.44
N GLU A 222 -19.73 15.56 -1.27
CA GLU A 222 -19.57 16.42 -0.10
C GLU A 222 -18.32 16.01 0.69
N CYS A 223 -17.47 16.98 1.03
CA CYS A 223 -16.30 16.77 1.88
C CYS A 223 -16.56 17.40 3.25
N THR A 224 -16.62 16.56 4.28
CA THR A 224 -16.68 17.02 5.67
C THR A 224 -15.33 16.82 6.35
N LYS A 225 -14.99 17.77 7.22
CA LYS A 225 -13.75 17.74 8.02
C LYS A 225 -14.18 17.92 9.47
N GLY A 226 -13.95 16.92 10.30
CA GLY A 226 -14.29 16.95 11.71
C GLY A 226 -13.10 16.53 12.56
N LEU A 227 -13.03 17.02 13.79
CA LEU A 227 -12.14 16.44 14.78
C LEU A 227 -12.50 14.97 14.96
N VAL A 228 -11.48 14.11 15.05
CA VAL A 228 -11.71 12.69 15.34
C VAL A 228 -12.23 12.60 16.78
N GLN A 229 -13.52 12.31 16.98
CA GLN A 229 -14.03 12.00 18.32
C GLN A 229 -13.30 10.75 18.86
N GLU A 230 -12.96 10.71 20.15
CA GLU A 230 -12.19 9.61 20.78
C GLU A 230 -12.70 8.20 20.40
N GLY A 231 -14.02 8.02 20.26
CA GLY A 231 -14.64 6.75 19.84
C GLY A 231 -14.36 6.35 18.38
N GLY A 232 -14.28 7.32 17.47
CA GLY A 232 -13.99 7.08 16.05
C GLY A 232 -12.53 6.69 15.80
N ASN A 233 -11.60 7.28 16.56
CA ASN A 233 -10.18 6.90 16.50
C ASN A 233 -10.00 5.44 16.93
N LYS A 234 -10.68 5.03 18.01
CA LYS A 234 -10.66 3.65 18.50
C LYS A 234 -11.18 2.66 17.45
N GLU A 235 -12.22 2.99 16.70
CA GLU A 235 -12.78 2.12 15.66
C GLU A 235 -11.88 1.99 14.43
N ILE A 236 -11.32 3.10 13.94
CA ILE A 236 -10.35 3.09 12.83
C ILE A 236 -9.11 2.29 13.23
N ARG A 237 -8.56 2.53 14.43
CA ARG A 237 -7.40 1.78 14.96
C ARG A 237 -7.70 0.30 15.15
N GLN A 238 -8.89 -0.07 15.59
CA GLN A 238 -9.28 -1.48 15.72
C GLN A 238 -9.49 -2.16 14.36
N SER A 239 -9.81 -1.37 13.34
CA SER A 239 -10.03 -1.83 11.96
C SER A 239 -8.74 -1.93 11.15
N MET A 240 -7.68 -1.26 11.59
CA MET A 240 -6.36 -1.41 11.00
C MET A 240 -5.89 -2.87 11.09
N PRO A 241 -5.30 -3.41 10.00
CA PRO A 241 -4.59 -4.68 10.06
C PRO A 241 -3.64 -4.69 11.27
N LEU A 242 -3.51 -5.80 11.99
CA LEU A 242 -2.68 -5.90 13.21
C LEU A 242 -1.27 -5.30 13.04
N ILE A 243 -0.72 -5.42 11.83
CA ILE A 243 0.57 -4.88 11.39
C ILE A 243 0.67 -3.35 11.39
N ALA A 244 -0.45 -2.66 11.20
CA ALA A 244 -0.56 -1.21 11.24
C ALA A 244 -0.84 -0.71 12.66
N ARG A 245 -1.39 -1.57 13.53
CA ARG A 245 -1.67 -1.23 14.94
C ARG A 245 -0.42 -1.09 15.80
N GLU A 246 0.62 -1.90 15.60
CA GLU A 246 1.82 -1.83 16.45
C GLU A 246 2.69 -0.59 16.18
N HIS A 247 2.84 -0.18 14.92
CA HIS A 247 3.55 1.07 14.59
C HIS A 247 2.79 2.32 15.05
N PHE A 248 1.46 2.33 14.91
CA PHE A 248 0.63 3.42 15.40
C PHE A 248 0.74 3.59 16.93
N PHE A 249 0.86 2.48 17.68
CA PHE A 249 0.95 2.49 19.14
C PHE A 249 2.29 3.04 19.65
N LEU A 250 3.38 2.87 18.91
CA LEU A 250 4.72 3.34 19.30
C LEU A 250 4.90 4.85 19.12
N ALA A 251 4.25 5.46 18.13
CA ALA A 251 4.29 6.90 17.92
C ALA A 251 3.69 7.69 19.10
N GLU A 252 2.68 7.14 19.78
CA GLU A 252 2.01 7.79 20.93
C GLU A 252 2.76 7.67 22.26
N HIS A 253 3.63 6.67 22.42
CA HIS A 253 4.30 6.41 23.70
C HIS A 253 5.70 7.07 23.81
N PHE A 254 6.26 7.54 22.70
CA PHE A 254 7.61 8.11 22.64
C PHE A 254 7.68 9.51 21.99
N GLY A 255 6.53 10.10 21.63
CA GLY A 255 6.44 11.45 21.06
C GLY A 255 6.25 12.54 22.12
N ASP A 256 6.97 13.65 21.96
CA ASP A 256 6.82 14.93 22.67
C ASP A 256 5.35 15.39 22.71
N ASP A 257 4.92 16.11 23.75
CA ASP A 257 3.54 16.50 24.13
C ASP A 257 2.78 17.42 23.10
N GLN A 258 3.15 17.38 21.83
CA GLN A 258 2.60 18.20 20.74
C GLN A 258 1.88 17.35 19.68
N HIS A 259 1.00 16.43 20.10
CA HIS A 259 0.11 15.75 19.15
C HIS A 259 -1.01 16.72 18.71
N GLU A 260 -0.88 17.30 17.51
CA GLU A 260 -1.99 17.99 16.85
C GLU A 260 -3.18 17.03 16.69
N GLU A 261 -4.38 17.44 17.10
CA GLU A 261 -5.59 16.66 16.86
C GLU A 261 -5.81 16.49 15.35
N GLU A 262 -5.72 15.25 14.86
CA GLU A 262 -5.94 14.95 13.45
C GLU A 262 -7.41 15.19 13.06
N LEU A 263 -7.60 15.66 11.82
CA LEU A 263 -8.92 15.81 11.21
C LEU A 263 -9.31 14.51 10.51
N LEU A 264 -10.50 13.99 10.81
CA LEU A 264 -11.15 12.98 9.99
C LEU A 264 -11.77 13.66 8.77
N ILE A 265 -11.23 13.36 7.61
CA ILE A 265 -11.79 13.78 6.34
C ILE A 265 -12.72 12.69 5.86
N THR A 266 -13.97 13.04 5.57
CA THR A 266 -14.96 12.14 4.97
C THR A 266 -15.46 12.73 3.67
N ILE A 267 -15.34 11.98 2.58
CA ILE A 267 -15.94 12.31 1.28
C ILE A 267 -17.11 11.36 1.04
N GLN A 268 -18.32 11.90 0.96
CA GLN A 268 -19.51 11.15 0.57
C GLN A 268 -19.49 10.92 -0.93
N LEU A 269 -19.59 9.66 -1.34
CA LEU A 269 -19.66 9.26 -2.74
C LEU A 269 -21.12 9.23 -3.16
N SER A 270 -21.47 9.99 -4.20
CA SER A 270 -22.85 10.06 -4.68
C SER A 270 -23.26 8.70 -5.29
N SER A 271 -24.43 8.20 -4.89
CA SER A 271 -25.01 6.93 -5.39
C SER A 271 -25.51 6.99 -6.84
N LYS A 272 -25.26 8.09 -7.56
CA LYS A 272 -25.83 8.35 -8.90
C LYS A 272 -25.19 7.50 -10.01
#